data_AF-A0A7Y3ACQ9-F1
#
_entry.id   AF-A0A7Y3ACQ9-F1
#
_cell.length_a   1.000
_cell.length_b   1.000
_cell.length_c   1.000
_cell.angle_alpha   90.00
_cell.angle_beta   90.00
_cell.angle_gamma   90.00
#
_symmetry.space_group_name_H-M   'P 1'
#
loop_
_entity.id
_entity.type
_entity.pdbx_description
1 polymer ?
#
loop_
_entity_poly.entity_id
_entity_poly.type
_entity_poly.pdbx_seq_one_letter_code
_entity_poly.pdbx_strand_id
1 'polypeptide(L)'
;MSESKYVTLDDMSNLIREGYDVKVIDAKNKEDVTSFILTQIIMEQAKNKNILLPVPFLHFILRNGDNLLPQYLENNFKQFIRGFDIFTS
;
A
#
# COMPACT_ATOMS: atom_id res chain seq x y z
N MET A 1 24.10 13.81 -4.23
CA MET A 1 23.30 14.26 -5.40
C MET A 1 22.02 13.44 -5.37
N SER A 2 20.86 14.06 -5.20
CA SER A 2 19.58 13.37 -5.32
C SER A 2 19.25 13.26 -6.81
N GLU A 3 19.46 12.08 -7.37
CA GLU A 3 19.11 11.80 -8.76
C GLU A 3 17.60 11.57 -8.84
N SER A 4 16.86 12.57 -9.35
CA SER A 4 15.43 12.44 -9.61
C SER A 4 15.23 11.53 -10.81
N LYS A 5 15.12 10.23 -10.58
CA LYS A 5 14.76 9.27 -11.62
C LYS A 5 13.25 9.32 -11.85
N TYR A 6 12.81 9.28 -13.10
CA TYR A 6 11.42 8.99 -13.41
C TYR A 6 11.12 7.53 -13.02
N VAL A 7 10.20 7.34 -12.09
CA VAL A 7 9.80 6.03 -11.56
C VAL A 7 8.32 5.82 -11.89
N THR A 8 7.98 4.69 -12.49
CA THR A 8 6.60 4.31 -12.82
C THR A 8 5.90 3.63 -11.62
N LEU A 9 4.58 3.43 -11.70
CA LEU A 9 3.83 2.64 -10.70
C LEU A 9 4.34 1.19 -10.63
N ASP A 10 4.73 0.61 -11.77
CA ASP A 10 5.32 -0.73 -11.83
C ASP A 10 6.68 -0.80 -11.15
N ASP A 11 7.54 0.19 -11.37
CA ASP A 11 8.84 0.28 -10.70
C ASP A 11 8.68 0.37 -9.18
N MET A 12 7.78 1.23 -8.70
CA MET A 12 7.46 1.33 -7.26
C MET A 12 6.91 0.01 -6.73
N SER A 13 6.04 -0.65 -7.49
CA SER A 13 5.50 -1.94 -7.10
C SER A 13 6.58 -3.01 -7.00
N ASN A 14 7.62 -2.98 -7.83
CA ASN A 14 8.73 -3.92 -7.78
C ASN A 14 9.62 -3.66 -6.56
N LEU A 15 9.94 -2.40 -6.26
CA LEU A 15 10.68 -2.03 -5.04
C LEU A 15 9.98 -2.55 -3.77
N ILE A 16 8.65 -2.40 -3.69
CA ILE A 16 7.88 -2.90 -2.54
C ILE A 16 7.94 -4.43 -2.45
N ARG A 17 7.87 -5.14 -3.59
CA ARG A 17 8.01 -6.61 -3.62
C ARG A 17 9.40 -7.09 -3.21
N GLU A 18 10.43 -6.29 -3.46
CA GLU A 18 11.80 -6.54 -3.01
C GLU A 18 11.99 -6.26 -1.51
N GLY A 19 10.96 -5.74 -0.82
CA GLY A 19 10.96 -5.49 0.61
C GLY A 19 11.32 -4.06 1.00
N TYR A 20 11.37 -3.12 0.06
CA TYR A 20 11.63 -1.72 0.36
C TYR A 20 10.36 -0.98 0.76
N ASP A 21 10.44 -0.20 1.84
CA ASP A 21 9.43 0.79 2.18
C ASP A 21 9.57 2.02 1.27
N VAL A 22 8.44 2.52 0.75
CA VAL A 22 8.40 3.66 -0.18
C VAL A 22 7.73 4.84 0.48
N LYS A 23 8.30 6.04 0.28
CA LYS A 23 7.68 7.33 0.59
C LYS A 23 7.62 8.17 -0.67
N VAL A 24 6.44 8.69 -1.00
CA VAL A 24 6.22 9.51 -2.20
C VAL A 24 5.82 10.92 -1.81
N ILE A 25 6.58 11.89 -2.29
CA ILE A 25 6.35 13.31 -2.06
C ILE A 25 6.00 13.97 -3.40
N ASP A 26 4.87 14.69 -3.45
CA ASP A 26 4.51 15.46 -4.63
C ASP A 26 5.53 16.58 -4.86
N ALA A 27 6.06 16.66 -6.08
CA ALA A 27 7.15 17.58 -6.39
C ALA A 27 6.75 19.05 -6.36
N LYS A 28 5.46 19.36 -6.60
CA LYS A 28 4.91 20.72 -6.72
C LYS A 28 4.58 21.31 -5.36
N ASN A 29 3.82 20.58 -4.53
CA ASN A 29 3.32 21.09 -3.25
C ASN A 29 4.03 20.48 -2.02
N LYS A 30 4.92 19.51 -2.22
CA LYS A 30 5.68 18.82 -1.16
C LYS A 30 4.81 18.01 -0.19
N GLU A 31 3.59 17.68 -0.57
CA GLU A 31 2.70 16.84 0.23
C GLU A 31 3.13 15.38 0.18
N ASP A 32 2.90 14.67 1.29
CA ASP A 32 3.05 13.22 1.33
C ASP A 32 1.85 12.56 0.66
N VAL A 33 2.11 11.96 -0.50
CA VAL A 33 1.09 11.30 -1.33
C VAL A 33 1.27 9.79 -1.32
N THR A 34 2.04 9.24 -0.37
CA THR A 34 2.38 7.81 -0.30
C THR A 34 1.13 6.93 -0.31
N SER A 35 0.16 7.20 0.58
CA SER A 35 -1.08 6.41 0.68
C SER A 35 -1.88 6.39 -0.62
N PHE A 36 -1.92 7.52 -1.33
CA PHE A 36 -2.62 7.63 -2.60
C PHE A 36 -1.95 6.77 -3.69
N ILE A 37 -0.63 6.90 -3.83
CA ILE A 37 0.13 6.14 -4.82
C ILE A 37 0.07 4.62 -4.54
N LEU A 38 0.21 4.21 -3.28
CA LEU A 38 0.08 2.79 -2.90
C LEU A 38 -1.33 2.25 -3.22
N THR A 39 -2.38 3.05 -3.00
CA THR A 39 -3.76 2.68 -3.37
C THR A 39 -3.90 2.50 -4.89
N GLN A 40 -3.32 3.40 -5.68
CA GLN A 40 -3.31 3.27 -7.15
C GLN A 40 -2.65 1.98 -7.62
N ILE A 41 -1.46 1.66 -7.08
CA ILE A 41 -0.73 0.42 -7.38
C ILE A 41 -1.61 -0.82 -7.10
N ILE A 42 -2.28 -0.84 -5.95
CA ILE A 42 -3.17 -1.94 -5.56
C ILE A 42 -4.34 -2.08 -6.53
N MET A 43 -4.99 -0.96 -6.89
CA MET A 43 -6.11 -0.96 -7.85
C MET A 43 -5.70 -1.44 -9.24
N GLU A 44 -4.52 -1.02 -9.72
CA GLU A 44 -4.00 -1.44 -11.02
C GLU A 44 -3.71 -2.95 -11.04
N GLN A 45 -3.13 -3.48 -9.97
CA GLN A 45 -2.90 -4.92 -9.85
C GLN A 45 -4.20 -5.72 -9.72
N ALA A 46 -5.20 -5.21 -9.02
CA ALA A 46 -6.52 -5.85 -8.94
C ALA A 46 -7.16 -5.96 -10.33
N LYS A 47 -7.00 -4.94 -11.17
CA LYS A 47 -7.51 -4.91 -12.56
C LYS A 47 -6.73 -5.84 -13.49
N ASN A 48 -5.40 -5.84 -13.42
CA ASN A 48 -4.54 -6.47 -14.44
C ASN A 48 -4.05 -7.88 -14.06
N LYS A 49 -3.92 -8.20 -12.77
CA LYS A 49 -3.28 -9.44 -12.27
C LYS A 49 -4.24 -10.37 -11.51
N ASN A 50 -5.55 -10.07 -11.53
CA ASN A 50 -6.57 -10.80 -10.76
C ASN A 50 -6.24 -10.92 -9.26
N ILE A 51 -5.53 -9.95 -8.69
CA ILE A 51 -5.34 -9.89 -7.24
C ILE A 51 -6.70 -9.56 -6.62
N LEU A 52 -7.29 -10.54 -5.95
CA LEU A 52 -8.59 -10.40 -5.30
C LEU A 52 -8.35 -9.94 -3.85
N LEU A 53 -8.48 -8.63 -3.62
CA LEU A 53 -8.75 -8.15 -2.27
C LEU A 53 -10.08 -8.78 -1.80
N PRO A 54 -10.14 -9.37 -0.60
CA PRO A 54 -11.38 -9.93 -0.09
C PRO A 54 -12.48 -8.87 -0.05
N VAL A 55 -13.64 -9.15 -0.64
CA VAL A 55 -14.79 -8.22 -0.65
C VAL A 55 -15.18 -7.73 0.76
N PRO A 56 -15.16 -8.58 1.82
CA PRO A 56 -15.43 -8.10 3.18
C PRO A 56 -14.44 -7.02 3.64
N PHE A 57 -13.17 -7.10 3.22
CA PHE A 57 -12.14 -6.12 3.55
C PHE A 57 -12.38 -4.79 2.82
N LEU A 58 -12.82 -4.82 1.56
CA LEU A 58 -13.20 -3.62 0.83
C LEU A 58 -14.36 -2.88 1.50
N HIS A 59 -15.41 -3.62 1.90
CA HIS A 59 -16.52 -3.04 2.68
C HIS A 59 -16.04 -2.48 4.01
N PHE A 60 -15.09 -3.14 4.68
CA PHE A 60 -14.51 -2.64 5.93
C PHE A 60 -13.77 -1.31 5.71
N ILE A 61 -12.97 -1.21 4.64
CA ILE A 61 -12.28 0.03 4.25
C ILE A 61 -13.27 1.18 4.06
N LEU A 62 -14.30 0.96 3.24
CA LEU A 62 -15.31 1.98 2.94
C LEU A 62 -16.13 2.39 4.17
N ARG A 63 -16.33 1.49 5.15
CA ARG A 63 -17.11 1.78 6.37
C ARG A 63 -16.31 2.50 7.46
N ASN A 64 -14.99 2.34 7.49
CA ASN A 64 -14.16 2.75 8.64
C ASN A 64 -12.99 3.68 8.26
N GLY A 65 -12.88 4.05 6.98
CA GLY A 65 -11.69 4.66 6.37
C GLY A 65 -11.29 6.00 6.97
N ASP A 66 -12.23 6.75 7.54
CA ASP A 66 -12.00 8.14 7.90
C ASP A 66 -11.27 8.34 9.23
N ASN A 67 -11.28 7.36 10.17
CA ASN A 67 -10.61 7.53 11.48
C ASN A 67 -10.26 6.23 12.22
N LEU A 68 -10.98 5.13 12.01
CA LEU A 68 -10.81 3.90 12.81
C LEU A 68 -9.79 2.92 12.23
N LEU A 69 -9.63 2.93 10.91
CA LEU A 69 -8.73 2.03 10.21
C LEU A 69 -7.25 2.23 10.53
N PRO A 70 -6.69 3.45 10.53
CA PRO A 70 -5.28 3.65 10.83
C PRO A 70 -4.91 3.15 12.24
N GLN A 71 -5.69 3.51 13.26
CA GLN A 71 -5.43 3.09 14.65
C GLN A 71 -5.64 1.58 14.86
N TYR A 72 -6.65 0.99 14.22
CA TYR A 72 -6.88 -0.45 14.32
C TYR A 72 -5.78 -1.24 13.61
N LEU A 73 -5.35 -0.78 12.44
CA LEU A 73 -4.24 -1.39 11.70
C LEU A 73 -2.96 -1.22 12.49
N GLU A 74 -2.49 -0.03 12.88
CA GLU A 74 -1.22 0.11 13.61
C GLU A 74 -1.08 -0.84 14.82
N ASN A 75 -2.15 -1.03 15.59
CA ASN A 75 -2.16 -1.89 16.77
C ASN A 75 -2.23 -3.40 16.45
N ASN A 76 -2.91 -3.80 15.38
CA ASN A 76 -3.16 -5.22 15.05
C ASN A 76 -2.41 -5.73 13.82
N PHE A 77 -1.83 -4.84 13.01
CA PHE A 77 -1.17 -5.16 11.75
C PHE A 77 0.10 -5.96 11.99
N LYS A 78 0.84 -5.68 13.07
CA LYS A 78 1.99 -6.51 13.49
C LYS A 78 1.59 -7.95 13.84
N GLN A 79 0.35 -8.18 14.30
CA GLN A 79 -0.15 -9.53 14.56
C GLN A 79 -0.66 -10.18 13.27
N PHE A 80 -1.34 -9.41 12.42
CA PHE A 80 -1.78 -9.85 11.10
C PHE A 80 -0.61 -10.29 10.20
N ILE A 81 0.44 -9.47 10.07
CA ILE A 81 1.64 -9.78 9.28
C ILE A 81 2.35 -11.02 9.82
N ARG A 82 2.52 -11.15 11.15
CA ARG A 82 3.09 -12.36 11.76
C ARG A 82 2.27 -13.62 11.44
N GLY A 83 0.94 -13.54 11.46
CA GLY A 83 0.08 -14.66 11.11
C GLY A 83 0.19 -15.03 9.62
N PHE A 84 0.39 -14.05 8.74
CA PHE A 84 0.59 -14.26 7.32
C PHE A 84 1.96 -14.90 7.02
N ASP A 85 3.04 -14.42 7.63
CA ASP A 85 4.39 -14.97 7.45
C ASP A 85 4.51 -16.44 7.91
N ILE A 86 3.81 -16.81 8.99
CA ILE A 86 3.73 -18.19 9.48
C ILE A 86 2.98 -19.10 8.49
N PHE A 87 2.01 -18.56 7.75
CA PHE A 87 1.23 -19.31 6.78
C PHE A 87 1.95 -19.51 5.44
N THR A 88 2.90 -18.62 5.10
CA THR A 88 3.63 -18.64 3.83
C THR A 88 5.06 -19.20 3.92
N SER A 89 5.54 -19.52 5.13
CA SER A 89 6.81 -20.24 5.40
C SER A 89 6.62 -21.75 5.46
#